data_AF-A0A7C2YX70-F1
#
_entry.id   AF-A0A7C2YX70-F1
#
_cell.length_a   1.000
_cell.length_b   1.000
_cell.length_c   1.000
_cell.angle_alpha   90.00
_cell.angle_beta   90.00
_cell.angle_gamma   90.00
#
_symmetry.space_group_name_H-M   'P 1'
#
loop_
_entity.id
_entity.type
_entity.pdbx_description
1 polymer ?
#
loop_
_entity_poly.entity_id
_entity_poly.type
_entity_poly.pdbx_seq_one_letter_code
_entity_poly.pdbx_strand_id
1 'polypeptide(L)'
;MQYFPELNRGKCKTYLVACERTRKAVLIDPLRENISRYLAFLAYHQLKLDAIVDTHTHADHPTASFQLRELAGVRLIMHRRAPAPAVDEHVEHGDKIRFGECALDVLYTPGHTPDSISLYAGDRVYTGDVLLIGGTGRADFAGGDAGQQYDAITQKLFALPDETVVYPAHDYRGNTHSTIGQEKKTNPRIAGRTREQYVALMASLNFPMPDKIQEVLQPNQSAIDDDRTKFPDLTELNRVRQLTAEEVEAMRASGKPLLLLDVREPNEYKGELGHIPGSVLIPLRELAGRAGELEQYRDRPIVAVCRSGVRSTTAAAMLYGLGFERVYNLKDGMVDWNDRKLPVER
;
A
#
# COMPACT_ATOMS: atom_id res chain seq x y z
N MET A 1 -22.18 12.78 9.45
CA MET A 1 -21.10 13.05 8.48
C MET A 1 -21.74 13.48 7.17
N GLN A 2 -21.13 14.40 6.43
CA GLN A 2 -21.51 14.75 5.07
C GLN A 2 -20.61 13.97 4.11
N TYR A 3 -21.21 13.33 3.11
CA TYR A 3 -20.50 12.46 2.17
C TYR A 3 -20.63 13.01 0.76
N PHE A 4 -19.51 13.06 0.06
CA PHE A 4 -19.46 13.46 -1.35
C PHE A 4 -19.02 12.25 -2.16
N PRO A 5 -19.98 11.48 -2.73
CA PRO A 5 -19.64 10.31 -3.51
C PRO A 5 -18.94 10.74 -4.81
N GLU A 6 -17.85 10.05 -5.14
CA GLU A 6 -17.18 10.09 -6.44
C GLU A 6 -16.79 11.50 -6.93
N LEU A 7 -15.61 11.96 -6.51
CA LEU A 7 -15.05 13.24 -6.98
C LEU A 7 -14.43 13.17 -8.37
N ASN A 8 -14.22 11.98 -8.92
CA ASN A 8 -13.59 11.77 -10.21
C ASN A 8 -14.61 11.40 -11.29
N ARG A 9 -14.21 11.50 -12.56
CA ARG A 9 -14.93 10.87 -13.67
C ARG A 9 -14.00 9.83 -14.26
N GLY A 10 -14.30 8.55 -14.08
CA GLY A 10 -13.43 7.49 -14.57
C GLY A 10 -13.54 6.20 -13.77
N LYS A 11 -12.53 5.35 -13.97
CA LYS A 11 -12.45 4.04 -13.33
C LYS A 11 -12.04 4.15 -11.86
N CYS A 12 -11.04 4.98 -11.57
CA CYS A 12 -10.55 5.24 -10.23
C CYS A 12 -11.46 6.24 -9.50
N LYS A 13 -11.77 5.94 -8.25
CA LYS A 13 -12.73 6.67 -7.43
C LYS A 13 -11.99 7.32 -6.26
N THR A 14 -12.25 8.61 -6.08
CA THR A 14 -11.81 9.37 -4.90
C THR A 14 -13.04 9.80 -4.13
N TYR A 15 -12.98 9.72 -2.81
CA TYR A 15 -14.09 10.07 -1.93
C TYR A 15 -13.69 11.19 -0.98
N LEU A 16 -14.65 12.06 -0.64
CA LEU A 16 -14.48 13.06 0.40
C LEU A 16 -15.54 12.87 1.48
N VAL A 17 -15.08 12.75 2.71
CA VAL A 17 -15.93 12.62 3.90
C VAL A 17 -15.70 13.83 4.78
N ALA A 18 -16.77 14.53 5.15
CA ALA A 18 -16.70 15.75 5.95
C ALA A 18 -17.48 15.65 7.26
N CYS A 19 -16.91 16.21 8.31
CA CYS A 19 -17.58 16.48 9.56
C CYS A 19 -18.42 17.75 9.38
N GLU A 20 -19.74 17.61 9.32
CA GLU A 20 -20.66 18.72 9.04
C GLU A 20 -20.50 19.89 10.02
N ARG A 21 -20.35 19.60 11.31
CA ARG A 21 -20.20 20.59 12.38
C ARG A 21 -18.88 21.36 12.33
N THR A 22 -17.76 20.65 12.11
CA THR A 22 -16.42 21.26 12.17
C THR A 22 -15.89 21.69 10.81
N ARG A 23 -16.56 21.29 9.72
CA ARG A 23 -16.14 21.46 8.33
C ARG A 23 -14.82 20.78 7.97
N LYS A 24 -14.23 20.00 8.88
CA LYS A 24 -13.04 19.20 8.60
C LYS A 24 -13.39 18.02 7.71
N ALA A 25 -12.50 17.67 6.78
CA ALA A 25 -12.74 16.62 5.81
C ALA A 25 -11.52 15.72 5.62
N VAL A 26 -11.80 14.48 5.22
CA VAL A 26 -10.83 13.46 4.82
C VAL A 26 -11.03 13.17 3.34
N LEU A 27 -9.94 13.16 2.60
CA LEU A 27 -9.90 12.77 1.19
C LEU A 27 -9.31 11.35 1.09
N ILE A 28 -10.01 10.46 0.40
CA ILE A 28 -9.66 9.03 0.30
C ILE A 28 -9.29 8.72 -1.15
N ASP A 29 -8.11 8.13 -1.35
CA ASP A 29 -7.54 7.71 -2.64
C ASP A 29 -7.50 8.84 -3.70
N PRO A 30 -6.82 9.98 -3.46
CA PRO A 30 -6.81 11.09 -4.41
C PRO A 30 -5.85 10.88 -5.59
N LEU A 31 -6.31 11.22 -6.80
CA LEU A 31 -5.54 11.10 -8.04
C LEU A 31 -4.73 12.35 -8.34
N ARG A 32 -3.45 12.18 -8.72
CA ARG A 32 -2.52 13.30 -8.98
C ARG A 32 -3.06 14.31 -9.99
N GLU A 33 -3.66 13.86 -11.09
CA GLU A 33 -4.18 14.75 -12.13
C GLU A 33 -5.35 15.64 -11.67
N ASN A 34 -5.97 15.33 -10.53
CA ASN A 34 -7.17 16.00 -10.03
C ASN A 34 -6.92 16.93 -8.83
N ILE A 35 -5.66 17.18 -8.44
CA ILE A 35 -5.30 18.04 -7.29
C ILE A 35 -6.05 19.37 -7.30
N SER A 36 -5.97 20.12 -8.40
CA SER A 36 -6.63 21.43 -8.52
C SER A 36 -8.15 21.32 -8.35
N ARG A 37 -8.76 20.23 -8.81
CA ARG A 37 -10.19 19.97 -8.67
C ARG A 37 -10.55 19.69 -7.21
N TYR A 38 -9.76 18.92 -6.48
CA TYR A 38 -10.01 18.65 -5.06
C TYR A 38 -9.90 19.92 -4.22
N LEU A 39 -8.87 20.73 -4.44
CA LEU A 39 -8.69 22.01 -3.75
C LEU A 39 -9.85 22.98 -4.05
N ALA A 40 -10.27 23.08 -5.32
CA ALA A 40 -11.41 23.90 -5.71
C ALA A 40 -12.73 23.39 -5.07
N PHE A 41 -12.93 22.08 -5.00
CA PHE A 41 -14.10 21.47 -4.39
C PHE A 41 -14.18 21.76 -2.88
N LEU A 42 -13.06 21.58 -2.16
CA LEU A 42 -12.93 21.93 -0.74
C LEU A 42 -13.23 23.41 -0.52
N ALA A 43 -12.67 24.31 -1.34
CA ALA A 43 -12.92 25.75 -1.24
C ALA A 43 -14.38 26.12 -1.51
N TYR A 44 -14.98 25.59 -2.58
CA TYR A 44 -16.38 25.83 -2.94
C TYR A 44 -17.34 25.40 -1.84
N HIS A 45 -17.09 24.25 -1.21
CA HIS A 45 -17.90 23.76 -0.10
C HIS A 45 -17.45 24.30 1.27
N GLN A 46 -16.48 25.20 1.36
CA GLN A 46 -15.94 25.74 2.61
C GLN A 46 -15.54 24.62 3.60
N LEU A 47 -14.85 23.61 3.09
CA LEU A 47 -14.32 22.47 3.85
C LEU A 47 -12.82 22.67 4.08
N LYS A 48 -12.34 22.16 5.22
CA LYS A 48 -10.92 22.15 5.58
C LYS A 48 -10.41 20.73 5.49
N LEU A 49 -9.47 20.47 4.60
CA LEU A 49 -8.79 19.16 4.55
C LEU A 49 -8.02 18.98 5.87
N ASP A 50 -8.23 17.85 6.53
CA ASP A 50 -7.61 17.53 7.84
C ASP A 50 -6.67 16.33 7.72
N ALA A 51 -7.01 15.39 6.83
CA ALA A 51 -6.18 14.24 6.51
C ALA A 51 -6.47 13.73 5.09
N ILE A 52 -5.49 13.00 4.55
CA ILE A 52 -5.58 12.22 3.33
C ILE A 52 -5.35 10.77 3.71
N VAL A 53 -6.14 9.86 3.16
CA VAL A 53 -5.99 8.42 3.39
C VAL A 53 -5.87 7.73 2.05
N ASP A 54 -4.77 7.02 1.84
CA ASP A 54 -4.70 6.02 0.76
C ASP A 54 -5.05 4.66 1.36
N THR A 55 -6.05 4.00 0.76
CA THR A 55 -6.51 2.67 1.19
C THR A 55 -5.44 1.61 0.98
N HIS A 56 -4.55 1.82 0.02
CA HIS A 56 -3.38 1.00 -0.26
C HIS A 56 -2.39 1.78 -1.12
N THR A 57 -1.18 1.24 -1.30
CA THR A 57 -0.24 1.76 -2.29
C THR A 57 -0.70 1.38 -3.70
N HIS A 58 -1.29 2.34 -4.41
CA HIS A 58 -1.85 2.16 -5.76
C HIS A 58 -0.79 1.77 -6.80
N ALA A 59 -1.18 0.90 -7.74
CA ALA A 59 -0.28 0.38 -8.79
C ALA A 59 -0.67 0.84 -10.22
N ASP A 60 -1.84 1.43 -10.37
CA ASP A 60 -2.48 1.77 -11.65
C ASP A 60 -2.60 3.28 -11.90
N HIS A 61 -2.56 4.11 -10.84
CA HIS A 61 -2.51 5.56 -10.95
C HIS A 61 -1.56 6.22 -9.93
N PRO A 62 -0.91 7.35 -10.26
CA PRO A 62 -0.12 8.11 -9.29
C PRO A 62 -1.01 8.78 -8.24
N THR A 63 -0.67 8.60 -6.97
CA THR A 63 -1.39 9.29 -5.88
C THR A 63 -1.09 10.79 -5.87
N ALA A 64 -2.09 11.59 -5.49
CA ALA A 64 -1.95 13.00 -5.15
C ALA A 64 -1.49 13.22 -3.70
N SER A 65 -1.47 12.17 -2.88
CA SER A 65 -1.29 12.27 -1.43
C SER A 65 -0.06 13.06 -1.01
N PHE A 66 1.09 12.80 -1.63
CA PHE A 66 2.33 13.51 -1.28
C PHE A 66 2.27 15.01 -1.58
N GLN A 67 1.76 15.38 -2.77
CA GLN A 67 1.65 16.78 -3.18
C GLN A 67 0.58 17.53 -2.38
N LEU A 68 -0.58 16.91 -2.12
CA LEU A 68 -1.63 17.52 -1.30
C LEU A 68 -1.20 17.67 0.17
N ARG A 69 -0.47 16.69 0.71
CA ARG A 69 0.15 16.79 2.04
C ARG A 69 1.03 18.03 2.14
N GLU A 70 1.91 18.25 1.17
CA GLU A 70 2.81 19.41 1.13
C GLU A 70 2.04 20.73 0.95
N LEU A 71 1.12 20.79 -0.03
CA LEU A 71 0.36 22.00 -0.35
C LEU A 71 -0.61 22.42 0.76
N ALA A 72 -1.25 21.47 1.44
CA ALA A 72 -2.27 21.74 2.45
C ALA A 72 -1.76 21.64 3.89
N GLY A 73 -0.56 21.10 4.12
CA GLY A 73 -0.01 20.89 5.46
C GLY A 73 -0.84 19.91 6.29
N VAL A 74 -1.36 18.85 5.67
CA VAL A 74 -2.27 17.86 6.28
C VAL A 74 -1.59 16.52 6.45
N ARG A 75 -2.14 15.66 7.31
CA ARG A 75 -1.62 14.32 7.57
C ARG A 75 -1.89 13.38 6.40
N LEU A 76 -0.89 12.65 5.94
CA LEU A 76 -1.05 11.44 5.14
C LEU A 76 -1.12 10.22 6.06
N ILE A 77 -2.20 9.46 5.95
CA ILE A 77 -2.49 8.29 6.77
C ILE A 77 -2.55 7.06 5.88
N MET A 78 -1.81 6.01 6.24
CA MET A 78 -1.86 4.71 5.57
C MET A 78 -1.68 3.59 6.58
N HIS A 79 -1.96 2.35 6.20
CA HIS A 79 -1.70 1.19 7.06
C HIS A 79 -0.23 1.10 7.45
N ARG A 80 0.10 0.54 8.62
CA ARG A 80 1.50 0.42 9.07
C ARG A 80 2.43 -0.33 8.11
N ARG A 81 1.88 -1.19 7.25
CA ARG A 81 2.60 -1.95 6.23
C ARG A 81 2.77 -1.18 4.91
N ALA A 82 2.30 0.05 4.81
CA ALA A 82 2.43 0.86 3.62
C ALA A 82 3.92 1.01 3.24
N PRO A 83 4.30 0.64 2.01
CA PRO A 83 5.63 0.92 1.51
C PRO A 83 5.82 2.37 1.08
N ALA A 84 4.76 3.17 0.99
CA ALA A 84 4.88 4.60 0.72
C ALA A 84 5.80 5.28 1.75
N PRO A 85 6.73 6.17 1.31
CA PRO A 85 7.51 6.98 2.22
C PRO A 85 6.67 8.14 2.76
N ALA A 86 7.19 8.86 3.74
CA ALA A 86 6.59 10.12 4.22
C ALA A 86 5.10 10.02 4.65
N VAL A 87 4.67 8.84 5.13
CA VAL A 87 3.40 8.65 5.84
C VAL A 87 3.52 9.26 7.24
N ASP A 88 2.63 10.18 7.60
CA ASP A 88 2.66 10.89 8.89
C ASP A 88 2.05 10.06 10.02
N GLU A 89 1.02 9.26 9.71
CA GLU A 89 0.29 8.46 10.68
C GLU A 89 0.08 7.05 10.12
N HIS A 90 0.59 6.04 10.83
CA HIS A 90 0.36 4.64 10.49
C HIS A 90 -0.78 4.09 11.34
N VAL A 91 -1.72 3.41 10.70
CA VAL A 91 -2.89 2.80 11.37
C VAL A 91 -2.89 1.28 11.28
N GLU A 92 -3.60 0.65 12.22
CA GLU A 92 -3.89 -0.77 12.31
C GLU A 92 -5.41 -1.05 12.35
N HIS A 93 -5.77 -2.33 12.35
CA HIS A 93 -7.17 -2.73 12.54
C HIS A 93 -7.72 -2.26 13.89
N GLY A 94 -8.90 -1.63 13.88
CA GLY A 94 -9.56 -1.14 15.08
C GLY A 94 -9.20 0.29 15.46
N ASP A 95 -8.21 0.89 14.79
CA ASP A 95 -7.93 2.32 14.93
C ASP A 95 -9.06 3.17 14.37
N LYS A 96 -9.07 4.44 14.80
CA LYS A 96 -10.04 5.45 14.36
C LYS A 96 -9.32 6.64 13.77
N ILE A 97 -9.52 6.90 12.48
CA ILE A 97 -9.04 8.10 11.80
C ILE A 97 -9.98 9.26 12.15
N ARG A 98 -9.55 10.14 13.05
CA ARG A 98 -10.35 11.27 13.52
C ARG A 98 -10.12 12.52 12.68
N PHE A 99 -11.22 13.22 12.38
CA PHE A 99 -11.24 14.50 11.69
C PHE A 99 -12.39 15.35 12.25
N GLY A 100 -12.03 16.41 12.97
CA GLY A 100 -13.01 17.17 13.76
C GLY A 100 -13.67 16.29 14.83
N GLU A 101 -15.00 16.25 14.83
CA GLU A 101 -15.79 15.40 15.75
C GLU A 101 -16.21 14.06 15.11
N CYS A 102 -15.78 13.78 13.88
CA CYS A 102 -16.08 12.53 13.17
C CYS A 102 -14.88 11.59 13.16
N ALA A 103 -15.14 10.31 12.90
CA ALA A 103 -14.10 9.29 12.75
C ALA A 103 -14.50 8.23 11.71
N LEU A 104 -13.49 7.65 11.08
CA LEU A 104 -13.60 6.42 10.28
C LEU A 104 -12.93 5.27 11.04
N ASP A 105 -13.60 4.12 11.11
CA ASP A 105 -13.05 2.89 11.66
C ASP A 105 -12.16 2.19 10.63
N VAL A 106 -10.95 1.83 11.05
CA VAL A 106 -9.97 1.16 10.17
C VAL A 106 -10.16 -0.35 10.22
N LEU A 107 -10.47 -0.94 9.07
CA LEU A 107 -10.52 -2.38 8.87
C LEU A 107 -9.27 -2.80 8.07
N TYR A 108 -8.34 -3.54 8.68
CA TYR A 108 -7.22 -4.10 7.91
C TYR A 108 -7.72 -5.19 6.98
N THR A 109 -7.63 -4.98 5.67
CA THR A 109 -8.21 -5.86 4.66
C THR A 109 -7.15 -6.23 3.62
N PRO A 110 -6.11 -7.02 4.00
CA PRO A 110 -5.04 -7.36 3.07
C PRO A 110 -5.50 -8.28 1.95
N GLY A 111 -4.64 -8.43 0.95
CA GLY A 111 -4.76 -9.46 -0.08
C GLY A 111 -4.69 -8.89 -1.48
N HIS A 112 -5.31 -7.74 -1.73
CA HIS A 112 -4.98 -6.96 -2.94
C HIS A 112 -3.53 -6.46 -2.85
N THR A 113 -3.21 -5.80 -1.74
CA THR A 113 -1.84 -5.49 -1.31
C THR A 113 -1.67 -5.83 0.19
N PRO A 114 -0.42 -5.93 0.70
CA PRO A 114 -0.15 -6.11 2.13
C PRO A 114 -0.57 -4.94 3.03
N ASP A 115 -0.78 -3.75 2.46
CA ASP A 115 -1.14 -2.53 3.18
C ASP A 115 -2.60 -2.12 2.99
N SER A 116 -3.39 -2.94 2.30
CA SER A 116 -4.80 -2.65 2.04
C SER A 116 -5.63 -2.52 3.33
N ILE A 117 -6.32 -1.39 3.47
CA ILE A 117 -7.33 -1.11 4.50
C ILE A 117 -8.66 -0.73 3.86
N SER A 118 -9.74 -0.99 4.59
CA SER A 118 -11.06 -0.46 4.32
C SER A 118 -11.47 0.50 5.43
N LEU A 119 -12.22 1.55 5.09
CA LEU A 119 -12.62 2.60 6.02
C LEU A 119 -14.12 2.56 6.24
N TYR A 120 -14.55 2.25 7.45
CA TYR A 120 -15.97 2.15 7.81
C TYR A 120 -16.46 3.43 8.49
N ALA A 121 -17.54 4.01 7.97
CA ALA A 121 -18.13 5.25 8.48
C ALA A 121 -19.46 5.02 9.25
N GLY A 122 -19.78 3.76 9.58
CA GLY A 122 -20.99 3.37 10.30
C GLY A 122 -22.15 2.94 9.40
N ASP A 123 -22.43 3.64 8.30
CA ASP A 123 -23.49 3.29 7.34
C ASP A 123 -22.93 2.82 5.98
N ARG A 124 -21.63 2.98 5.78
CA ARG A 124 -20.92 2.70 4.54
C ARG A 124 -19.48 2.31 4.79
N VAL A 125 -18.87 1.65 3.82
CA VAL A 125 -17.47 1.25 3.83
C VAL A 125 -16.80 1.61 2.51
N TYR A 126 -15.61 2.21 2.61
CA TYR A 126 -14.71 2.44 1.49
C TYR A 126 -13.73 1.27 1.42
N THR A 127 -13.82 0.43 0.40
CA THR A 127 -13.20 -0.91 0.37
C THR A 127 -11.86 -0.98 -0.34
N GLY A 128 -11.35 0.16 -0.81
CA GLY A 128 -10.19 0.20 -1.69
C GLY A 128 -10.40 -0.75 -2.87
N ASP A 129 -9.36 -1.50 -3.19
CA ASP A 129 -9.42 -2.56 -4.21
C ASP A 129 -9.61 -3.96 -3.64
N VAL A 130 -10.06 -4.12 -2.39
CA VAL A 130 -10.27 -5.46 -1.83
C VAL A 130 -11.58 -6.05 -2.34
N LEU A 131 -12.69 -5.36 -2.09
CA LEU A 131 -14.03 -5.69 -2.57
C LEU A 131 -14.47 -4.66 -3.61
N LEU A 132 -14.86 -5.13 -4.80
CA LEU A 132 -15.38 -4.30 -5.89
C LEU A 132 -16.86 -4.64 -6.15
N ILE A 133 -17.54 -3.81 -6.93
CA ILE A 133 -18.95 -4.05 -7.31
C ILE A 133 -19.02 -5.25 -8.26
N GLY A 134 -19.57 -6.37 -7.80
CA GLY A 134 -19.61 -7.62 -8.56
C GLY A 134 -18.22 -8.19 -8.87
N GLY A 135 -17.22 -7.92 -8.02
CA GLY A 135 -15.87 -8.42 -8.18
C GLY A 135 -14.99 -8.21 -6.94
N THR A 136 -13.69 -8.39 -7.11
CA THR A 136 -12.65 -8.17 -6.10
C THR A 136 -11.44 -7.55 -6.80
N GLY A 137 -10.50 -6.94 -6.09
CA GLY A 137 -9.22 -6.61 -6.71
C GLY A 137 -8.45 -7.87 -7.06
N ARG A 138 -7.47 -7.73 -7.95
CA ARG A 138 -6.50 -8.79 -8.20
C ARG A 138 -5.59 -8.99 -6.98
N ALA A 139 -4.96 -10.15 -6.86
CA ALA A 139 -4.14 -10.50 -5.69
C ALA A 139 -2.83 -11.19 -6.10
N ASP A 140 -2.36 -10.90 -7.31
CA ASP A 140 -1.22 -11.51 -8.00
C ASP A 140 -0.04 -10.55 -8.19
N PHE A 141 -0.11 -9.33 -7.62
CA PHE A 141 1.02 -8.42 -7.52
C PHE A 141 2.00 -8.86 -6.42
N ALA A 142 3.22 -8.30 -6.42
CA ALA A 142 4.20 -8.55 -5.37
C ALA A 142 3.63 -8.21 -3.98
N GLY A 143 3.42 -9.24 -3.14
CA GLY A 143 2.80 -9.13 -1.82
C GLY A 143 1.28 -9.34 -1.78
N GLY A 144 0.62 -9.49 -2.92
CA GLY A 144 -0.78 -9.90 -2.99
C GLY A 144 -0.97 -11.35 -2.56
N ASP A 145 -2.15 -11.66 -1.99
CA ASP A 145 -2.51 -12.99 -1.51
C ASP A 145 -4.04 -13.18 -1.57
N ALA A 146 -4.50 -14.01 -2.50
CA ALA A 146 -5.93 -14.28 -2.69
C ALA A 146 -6.58 -14.95 -1.48
N GLY A 147 -5.82 -15.72 -0.70
CA GLY A 147 -6.31 -16.35 0.52
C GLY A 147 -6.58 -15.32 1.61
N GLN A 148 -5.61 -14.42 1.85
CA GLN A 148 -5.79 -13.28 2.77
C GLN A 148 -6.93 -12.37 2.31
N GLN A 149 -7.05 -12.14 1.01
CA GLN A 149 -8.15 -11.35 0.44
C GLN A 149 -9.51 -11.99 0.74
N TYR A 150 -9.63 -13.29 0.56
CA TYR A 150 -10.85 -14.04 0.91
C TYR A 150 -11.17 -13.90 2.41
N ASP A 151 -10.18 -14.09 3.27
CA ASP A 151 -10.34 -14.00 4.72
C ASP A 151 -10.75 -12.57 5.13
N ALA A 152 -10.12 -11.54 4.54
CA ALA A 152 -10.47 -10.14 4.76
C ALA A 152 -11.91 -9.81 4.34
N ILE A 153 -12.35 -10.26 3.17
CA ILE A 153 -13.71 -10.00 2.69
C ILE A 153 -14.72 -10.75 3.56
N THR A 154 -14.53 -12.05 3.77
CA THR A 154 -15.55 -12.89 4.44
C THR A 154 -15.63 -12.67 5.95
N GLN A 155 -14.50 -12.41 6.62
CA GLN A 155 -14.46 -12.29 8.08
C GLN A 155 -14.59 -10.85 8.57
N LYS A 156 -14.28 -9.84 7.73
CA LYS A 156 -14.33 -8.42 8.12
C LYS A 156 -15.41 -7.66 7.39
N LEU A 157 -15.34 -7.59 6.06
CA LEU A 157 -16.32 -6.82 5.28
C LEU A 157 -17.72 -7.43 5.35
N PHE A 158 -17.82 -8.75 5.20
CA PHE A 158 -19.09 -9.48 5.29
C PHE A 158 -19.56 -9.67 6.75
N ALA A 159 -18.77 -9.27 7.75
CA ALA A 159 -19.27 -9.15 9.13
C ALA A 159 -20.05 -7.85 9.37
N LEU A 160 -19.97 -6.87 8.46
CA LEU A 160 -20.76 -5.64 8.52
C LEU A 160 -22.25 -5.90 8.19
N PRO A 161 -23.17 -5.02 8.64
CA PRO A 161 -24.59 -5.10 8.29
C PRO A 161 -24.83 -5.14 6.78
N ASP A 162 -25.84 -5.88 6.34
CA ASP A 162 -26.12 -6.11 4.91
C ASP A 162 -26.48 -4.82 4.16
N GLU A 163 -27.08 -3.85 4.85
CA GLU A 163 -27.44 -2.52 4.36
C GLU A 163 -26.23 -1.58 4.19
N THR A 164 -25.05 -1.95 4.70
CA THR A 164 -23.84 -1.13 4.59
C THR A 164 -23.51 -0.88 3.13
N VAL A 165 -23.44 0.40 2.75
CA VAL A 165 -23.12 0.81 1.38
C VAL A 165 -21.64 0.59 1.09
N VAL A 166 -21.32 0.00 -0.06
CA VAL A 166 -19.96 -0.31 -0.50
C VAL A 166 -19.49 0.69 -1.54
N TYR A 167 -18.32 1.29 -1.29
CA TYR A 167 -17.63 2.24 -2.17
C TYR A 167 -16.20 1.75 -2.48
N PRO A 168 -15.95 1.15 -3.66
CA PRO A 168 -14.61 0.68 -4.03
C PRO A 168 -13.71 1.80 -4.54
N ALA A 169 -12.39 1.58 -4.58
CA ALA A 169 -11.46 2.49 -5.26
C ALA A 169 -11.60 2.41 -6.79
N HIS A 170 -12.16 1.33 -7.34
CA HIS A 170 -12.36 1.18 -8.78
C HIS A 170 -13.73 0.65 -9.19
N ASP A 171 -14.23 1.14 -10.33
CA ASP A 171 -15.30 0.51 -11.09
C ASP A 171 -15.07 0.65 -12.61
N TYR A 172 -15.35 -0.43 -13.35
CA TYR A 172 -15.09 -0.49 -14.80
C TYR A 172 -16.35 -0.52 -15.65
N ARG A 173 -17.54 -0.37 -15.02
CA ARG A 173 -18.85 -0.58 -15.64
C ARG A 173 -19.80 0.61 -15.46
N GLY A 174 -19.33 1.69 -14.86
CA GLY A 174 -20.12 2.89 -14.56
C GLY A 174 -20.99 2.76 -13.31
N ASN A 175 -20.77 1.74 -12.47
CA ASN A 175 -21.46 1.66 -11.18
C ASN A 175 -20.86 2.65 -10.20
N THR A 176 -21.67 3.10 -9.24
CA THR A 176 -21.27 4.08 -8.23
C THR A 176 -21.14 3.47 -6.83
N HIS A 177 -21.97 2.48 -6.50
CA HIS A 177 -21.97 1.78 -5.22
C HIS A 177 -22.66 0.41 -5.30
N SER A 178 -22.49 -0.39 -4.25
CA SER A 178 -23.23 -1.63 -3.98
C SER A 178 -23.59 -1.70 -2.48
N THR A 179 -23.97 -2.86 -1.96
CA THR A 179 -24.09 -3.10 -0.51
C THR A 179 -23.43 -4.41 -0.11
N ILE A 180 -23.06 -4.55 1.16
CA ILE A 180 -22.50 -5.78 1.71
C ILE A 180 -23.44 -6.97 1.47
N GLY A 181 -24.74 -6.79 1.70
CA GLY A 181 -25.75 -7.83 1.48
C GLY A 181 -25.87 -8.24 0.01
N GLN A 182 -25.71 -7.31 -0.93
CA GLN A 182 -25.70 -7.62 -2.35
C GLN A 182 -24.43 -8.41 -2.73
N GLU A 183 -23.25 -7.93 -2.34
CA GLU A 183 -22.00 -8.63 -2.66
C GLU A 183 -21.93 -10.04 -2.04
N LYS A 184 -22.43 -10.25 -0.82
CA LYS A 184 -22.57 -11.58 -0.21
C LYS A 184 -23.39 -12.55 -1.06
N LYS A 185 -24.47 -12.05 -1.67
CA LYS A 185 -25.45 -12.87 -2.41
C LYS A 185 -25.03 -13.09 -3.85
N THR A 186 -24.49 -12.07 -4.51
CA THR A 186 -24.38 -12.05 -5.97
C THR A 186 -22.97 -11.85 -6.51
N ASN A 187 -21.96 -11.58 -5.67
CA ASN A 187 -20.60 -11.34 -6.17
C ASN A 187 -20.07 -12.62 -6.84
N PRO A 188 -19.84 -12.60 -8.17
CA PRO A 188 -19.53 -13.81 -8.94
C PRO A 188 -18.17 -14.39 -8.62
N ARG A 189 -17.31 -13.70 -7.84
CA ARG A 189 -16.00 -14.21 -7.43
C ARG A 189 -16.00 -14.86 -6.06
N ILE A 190 -16.83 -14.40 -5.12
CA ILE A 190 -16.74 -14.86 -3.72
C ILE A 190 -18.03 -15.45 -3.18
N ALA A 191 -19.20 -15.05 -3.68
CA ALA A 191 -20.48 -15.55 -3.18
C ALA A 191 -20.57 -17.08 -3.34
N GLY A 192 -20.91 -17.77 -2.25
CA GLY A 192 -21.08 -19.23 -2.22
C GLY A 192 -19.82 -20.06 -2.46
N ARG A 193 -18.62 -19.46 -2.47
CA ARG A 193 -17.35 -20.18 -2.65
C ARG A 193 -16.64 -20.43 -1.35
N THR A 194 -15.89 -21.54 -1.28
CA THR A 194 -14.87 -21.74 -0.24
C THR A 194 -13.61 -20.92 -0.53
N ARG A 195 -12.73 -20.82 0.46
CA ARG A 195 -11.43 -20.15 0.34
C ARG A 195 -10.59 -20.74 -0.80
N GLU A 196 -10.56 -22.07 -0.92
CA GLU A 196 -9.80 -22.79 -1.95
C GLU A 196 -10.36 -22.53 -3.36
N GLN A 197 -11.70 -22.53 -3.49
CA GLN A 197 -12.37 -22.22 -4.75
C GLN A 197 -12.11 -20.77 -5.18
N TYR A 198 -12.09 -19.83 -4.23
CA TYR A 198 -11.73 -18.44 -4.50
C TYR A 198 -10.28 -18.31 -4.98
N VAL A 199 -9.32 -18.91 -4.26
CA VAL A 199 -7.90 -18.87 -4.63
C VAL A 199 -7.68 -19.47 -6.02
N ALA A 200 -8.27 -20.63 -6.31
CA ALA A 200 -8.18 -21.27 -7.63
C ALA A 200 -8.80 -20.39 -8.73
N LEU A 201 -9.95 -19.77 -8.46
CA LEU A 201 -10.55 -18.81 -9.40
C LEU A 201 -9.60 -17.65 -9.68
N MET A 202 -9.10 -16.97 -8.63
CA MET A 202 -8.23 -15.81 -8.78
C MET A 202 -6.96 -16.13 -9.56
N ALA A 203 -6.36 -17.31 -9.33
CA ALA A 203 -5.19 -17.79 -10.08
C ALA A 203 -5.49 -18.04 -11.57
N SER A 204 -6.74 -18.33 -11.95
CA SER A 204 -7.14 -18.61 -13.33
C SER A 204 -7.52 -17.37 -14.15
N LEU A 205 -7.72 -16.21 -13.51
CA LEU A 205 -8.24 -15.01 -14.18
C LEU A 205 -7.26 -14.39 -15.18
N ASN A 206 -5.97 -14.78 -15.15
CA ASN A 206 -4.93 -14.42 -16.12
C ASN A 206 -5.04 -12.96 -16.62
N PHE A 207 -5.16 -12.02 -15.67
CA PHE A 207 -5.33 -10.63 -16.03
C PHE A 207 -4.10 -10.12 -16.76
N PRO A 208 -4.26 -9.36 -17.85
CA PRO A 208 -3.13 -8.66 -18.44
C PRO A 208 -2.51 -7.74 -17.37
N MET A 209 -1.20 -7.59 -17.45
CA MET A 209 -0.50 -6.65 -16.60
C MET A 209 -0.93 -5.23 -17.00
N PRO A 210 -1.15 -4.31 -16.05
CA PRO A 210 -1.43 -2.92 -16.39
C PRO A 210 -0.24 -2.35 -17.17
N ASP A 211 -0.52 -1.70 -18.29
CA ASP A 211 0.49 -0.92 -18.99
C ASP A 211 1.04 0.15 -18.03
N LYS A 212 2.35 0.39 -18.06
CA LYS A 212 3.02 1.45 -17.26
C LYS A 212 2.92 1.30 -15.74
N ILE A 213 2.68 0.08 -15.22
CA ILE A 213 2.66 -0.18 -13.77
C ILE A 213 3.93 0.34 -13.05
N GLN A 214 5.08 0.32 -13.74
CA GLN A 214 6.34 0.84 -13.23
C GLN A 214 6.32 2.37 -13.03
N GLU A 215 5.80 3.10 -14.01
CA GLU A 215 5.67 4.57 -13.98
C GLU A 215 4.76 5.02 -12.82
N VAL A 216 3.92 4.13 -12.30
CA VAL A 216 3.03 4.38 -11.17
C VAL A 216 3.62 3.91 -9.84
N LEU A 217 4.12 2.68 -9.78
CA LEU A 217 4.64 2.10 -8.53
C LEU A 217 5.87 2.85 -8.04
N GLN A 218 6.74 3.33 -8.95
CA GLN A 218 7.91 4.13 -8.59
C GLN A 218 7.53 5.35 -7.75
N PRO A 219 6.72 6.30 -8.24
CA PRO A 219 6.38 7.49 -7.46
C PRO A 219 5.55 7.15 -6.22
N ASN A 220 4.68 6.14 -6.25
CA ASN A 220 3.87 5.79 -5.09
C ASN A 220 4.70 5.12 -3.97
N GLN A 221 5.83 4.48 -4.29
CA GLN A 221 6.74 3.87 -3.32
C GLN A 221 7.98 4.71 -2.98
N SER A 222 8.28 5.78 -3.71
CA SER A 222 9.48 6.60 -3.49
C SER A 222 9.20 8.10 -3.32
N ALA A 223 7.97 8.55 -3.60
CA ALA A 223 7.60 9.95 -3.73
C ALA A 223 8.41 10.74 -4.79
N ILE A 224 9.14 10.05 -5.68
CA ILE A 224 9.88 10.67 -6.80
C ILE A 224 9.28 10.22 -8.14
N ASP A 225 9.11 11.19 -9.03
CA ASP A 225 8.78 10.99 -10.43
C ASP A 225 10.03 11.29 -11.27
N ASP A 226 10.84 10.27 -11.57
CA ASP A 226 12.07 10.41 -12.37
C ASP A 226 12.20 9.28 -13.39
N ASP A 227 11.90 9.62 -14.64
CA ASP A 227 11.96 8.75 -15.82
C ASP A 227 13.38 8.24 -16.15
N ARG A 228 14.42 8.79 -15.51
CA ARG A 228 15.83 8.42 -15.77
C ARG A 228 16.26 7.11 -15.11
N THR A 229 15.48 6.59 -14.16
CA THR A 229 15.80 5.35 -13.45
C THR A 229 14.98 4.19 -14.02
N LYS A 230 15.64 3.20 -14.65
CA LYS A 230 14.96 1.98 -15.11
C LYS A 230 14.45 1.20 -13.88
N PHE A 231 13.14 1.24 -13.66
CA PHE A 231 12.49 0.45 -12.62
C PHE A 231 12.31 -1.01 -13.07
N PRO A 232 12.33 -1.98 -12.13
CA PRO A 232 12.19 -3.39 -12.48
C PRO A 232 10.76 -3.73 -12.90
N ASP A 233 10.58 -4.64 -13.85
CA ASP A 233 9.27 -5.16 -14.24
C ASP A 233 8.80 -6.24 -13.27
N LEU A 234 7.53 -6.65 -13.38
CA LEU A 234 7.00 -7.67 -12.47
C LEU A 234 7.66 -9.05 -12.64
N THR A 235 8.20 -9.37 -13.82
CA THR A 235 9.00 -10.58 -14.00
C THR A 235 10.29 -10.48 -13.21
N GLU A 236 10.95 -9.34 -13.22
CA GLU A 236 12.15 -9.04 -12.44
C GLU A 236 11.84 -9.05 -10.93
N LEU A 237 10.76 -8.40 -10.49
CA LEU A 237 10.31 -8.39 -9.10
C LEU A 237 9.98 -9.80 -8.58
N ASN A 238 9.28 -10.61 -9.38
CA ASN A 238 8.89 -11.98 -9.00
C ASN A 238 10.07 -12.96 -8.92
N ARG A 239 11.21 -12.62 -9.54
CA ARG A 239 12.45 -13.41 -9.43
C ARG A 239 13.22 -13.13 -8.14
N VAL A 240 12.93 -12.03 -7.45
CA VAL A 240 13.60 -11.67 -6.20
C VAL A 240 13.27 -12.70 -5.14
N ARG A 241 14.30 -13.43 -4.69
CA ARG A 241 14.15 -14.39 -3.61
C ARG A 241 13.86 -13.65 -2.30
N GLN A 242 12.79 -14.09 -1.66
CA GLN A 242 12.30 -13.59 -0.38
C GLN A 242 12.94 -14.41 0.75
N LEU A 243 13.46 -13.75 1.79
CA LEU A 243 13.96 -14.38 3.01
C LEU A 243 13.12 -13.93 4.20
N THR A 244 12.79 -14.83 5.12
CA THR A 244 12.11 -14.46 6.37
C THR A 244 13.08 -13.75 7.31
N ALA A 245 12.53 -13.03 8.29
CA ALA A 245 13.33 -12.37 9.32
C ALA A 245 14.23 -13.36 10.08
N GLU A 246 13.76 -14.58 10.39
CA GLU A 246 14.59 -15.64 10.98
C GLU A 246 15.73 -16.08 10.09
N GLU A 247 15.48 -16.28 8.79
CA GLU A 247 16.53 -16.69 7.84
C GLU A 247 17.63 -15.63 7.79
N VAL A 248 17.23 -14.35 7.75
CA VAL A 248 18.18 -13.23 7.75
C VAL A 248 18.95 -13.13 9.06
N GLU A 249 18.31 -13.28 10.23
CA GLU A 249 19.04 -13.28 11.51
C GLU A 249 19.95 -14.49 11.65
N ALA A 250 19.55 -15.67 11.16
CA ALA A 250 20.41 -16.86 11.13
C ALA A 250 21.64 -16.63 10.24
N MET A 251 21.48 -15.99 9.08
CA MET A 251 22.60 -15.57 8.24
C MET A 251 23.52 -14.60 8.97
N ARG A 252 22.98 -13.62 9.69
CA ARG A 252 23.73 -12.63 10.46
C ARG A 252 24.51 -13.27 11.62
N ALA A 253 23.86 -14.15 12.38
CA ALA A 253 24.44 -14.88 13.49
C ALA A 253 25.52 -15.89 13.06
N SER A 254 25.50 -16.36 11.81
CA SER A 254 26.54 -17.25 11.28
C SER A 254 27.92 -16.61 11.16
N GLY A 255 28.01 -15.27 11.24
CA GLY A 255 29.26 -14.53 11.10
C GLY A 255 29.83 -14.48 9.69
N LYS A 256 29.16 -15.07 8.69
CA LYS A 256 29.56 -14.97 7.29
C LYS A 256 29.33 -13.54 6.76
N PRO A 257 30.18 -13.04 5.84
CA PRO A 257 29.99 -11.72 5.25
C PRO A 257 28.61 -11.59 4.59
N LEU A 258 27.83 -10.61 5.05
CA LEU A 258 26.49 -10.26 4.59
C LEU A 258 26.39 -8.73 4.59
N LEU A 259 25.80 -8.16 3.53
CA LEU A 259 25.39 -6.76 3.53
C LEU A 259 23.89 -6.67 3.78
N LEU A 260 23.51 -5.91 4.80
CA LEU A 260 22.13 -5.47 5.02
C LEU A 260 21.99 -4.07 4.43
N LEU A 261 21.19 -3.92 3.38
CA LEU A 261 20.96 -2.65 2.70
C LEU A 261 19.58 -2.11 3.07
N ASP A 262 19.52 -1.08 3.90
CA ASP A 262 18.28 -0.40 4.24
C ASP A 262 17.96 0.68 3.20
N VAL A 263 16.79 0.54 2.56
CA VAL A 263 16.33 1.44 1.48
C VAL A 263 15.18 2.35 1.89
N ARG A 264 14.94 2.50 3.19
CA ARG A 264 13.97 3.45 3.74
C ARG A 264 14.50 4.88 3.70
N GLU A 265 13.63 5.84 4.05
CA GLU A 265 14.05 7.22 4.23
C GLU A 265 14.82 7.42 5.56
N PRO A 266 15.70 8.44 5.67
CA PRO A 266 16.50 8.68 6.87
C PRO A 266 15.70 8.84 8.17
N ASN A 267 14.48 9.40 8.09
CA ASN A 267 13.57 9.54 9.22
C ASN A 267 12.98 8.19 9.67
N GLU A 268 12.73 7.26 8.73
CA GLU A 268 12.28 5.91 9.06
C GLU A 268 13.41 5.07 9.66
N TYR A 269 14.65 5.22 9.17
CA TYR A 269 15.84 4.50 9.66
C TYR A 269 16.15 4.81 11.13
N LYS A 270 15.94 6.08 11.54
CA LYS A 270 16.05 6.57 12.93
C LYS A 270 14.70 6.57 13.67
N GLY A 271 13.67 6.00 13.05
CA GLY A 271 12.29 6.07 13.54
C GLY A 271 11.97 5.00 14.56
N GLU A 272 10.67 4.81 14.81
CA GLU A 272 10.13 3.89 15.83
C GLU A 272 10.61 2.43 15.68
N LEU A 273 10.77 1.98 14.42
CA LEU A 273 11.19 0.61 14.10
C LEU A 273 12.70 0.38 14.26
N GLY A 274 13.48 1.45 14.50
CA GLY A 274 14.94 1.41 14.43
C GLY A 274 15.44 0.88 13.09
N HIS A 275 16.63 0.29 13.08
CA HIS A 275 17.23 -0.39 11.93
C HIS A 275 18.01 -1.64 12.39
N ILE A 276 18.31 -2.54 11.45
CA ILE A 276 19.08 -3.75 11.78
C ILE A 276 20.55 -3.34 12.02
N PRO A 277 21.20 -3.81 13.11
CA PRO A 277 22.57 -3.44 13.43
C PRO A 277 23.54 -3.72 12.29
N GLY A 278 24.36 -2.72 11.96
CA GLY A 278 25.34 -2.79 10.87
C GLY A 278 24.76 -2.70 9.45
N SER A 279 23.48 -2.34 9.31
CA SER A 279 22.88 -2.05 8.00
C SER A 279 23.41 -0.74 7.39
N VAL A 280 23.53 -0.70 6.06
CA VAL A 280 23.90 0.49 5.30
C VAL A 280 22.65 1.15 4.75
N LEU A 281 22.48 2.45 5.01
CA LEU A 281 21.35 3.24 4.52
C LEU A 281 21.64 3.83 3.13
N ILE A 282 20.89 3.38 2.12
CA ILE A 282 20.80 4.02 0.81
C ILE A 282 19.31 4.06 0.43
N PRO A 283 18.62 5.20 0.63
CA PRO A 283 17.20 5.31 0.31
C PRO A 283 16.91 4.86 -1.12
N LEU A 284 15.77 4.17 -1.34
CA LEU A 284 15.41 3.63 -2.66
C LEU A 284 15.52 4.69 -3.77
N ARG A 285 15.11 5.93 -3.45
CA ARG A 285 15.13 7.08 -4.35
C ARG A 285 16.54 7.51 -4.80
N GLU A 286 17.57 7.17 -4.02
CA GLU A 286 18.98 7.50 -4.29
C GLU A 286 19.77 6.30 -4.83
N LEU A 287 19.17 5.10 -4.78
CA LEU A 287 19.86 3.84 -5.06
C LEU A 287 20.52 3.80 -6.43
N ALA A 288 19.83 4.28 -7.48
CA ALA A 288 20.38 4.28 -8.83
C ALA A 288 21.65 5.14 -8.95
N GLY A 289 21.68 6.30 -8.29
CA GLY A 289 22.85 7.20 -8.29
C GLY A 289 23.97 6.75 -7.35
N ARG A 290 23.64 6.00 -6.30
CA ARG A 290 24.57 5.57 -5.24
C ARG A 290 24.97 4.11 -5.33
N ALA A 291 24.51 3.36 -6.33
CA ALA A 291 24.82 1.94 -6.50
C ALA A 291 26.33 1.64 -6.59
N GLY A 292 27.14 2.60 -7.05
CA GLY A 292 28.61 2.47 -7.06
C GLY A 292 29.23 2.30 -5.66
N GLU A 293 28.57 2.79 -4.59
CA GLU A 293 29.00 2.55 -3.21
C GLU A 293 28.95 1.06 -2.83
N LEU A 294 28.12 0.28 -3.54
CA LEU A 294 27.89 -1.13 -3.27
C LEU A 294 28.87 -2.05 -4.00
N GLU A 295 29.68 -1.53 -4.91
CA GLU A 295 30.64 -2.30 -5.72
C GLU A 295 31.61 -3.11 -4.85
N GLN A 296 32.03 -2.53 -3.73
CA GLN A 296 32.89 -3.18 -2.73
C GLN A 296 32.26 -4.41 -2.06
N TYR A 297 30.96 -4.64 -2.23
CA TYR A 297 30.19 -5.75 -1.67
C TYR A 297 29.72 -6.74 -2.74
N ARG A 298 30.17 -6.63 -4.00
CA ARG A 298 29.67 -7.43 -5.14
C ARG A 298 29.65 -8.95 -4.89
N ASP A 299 30.65 -9.48 -4.20
CA ASP A 299 30.76 -10.93 -3.93
C ASP A 299 29.95 -11.40 -2.69
N ARG A 300 29.39 -10.46 -1.93
CA ARG A 300 28.63 -10.74 -0.70
C ARG A 300 27.14 -10.90 -1.01
N PRO A 301 26.42 -11.75 -0.27
CA PRO A 301 24.97 -11.64 -0.17
C PRO A 301 24.56 -10.22 0.20
N ILE A 302 23.59 -9.65 -0.52
CA ILE A 302 22.93 -8.39 -0.18
C ILE A 302 21.48 -8.72 0.17
N VAL A 303 21.05 -8.35 1.38
CA VAL A 303 19.64 -8.41 1.78
C VAL A 303 19.12 -6.98 1.84
N ALA A 304 18.24 -6.64 0.90
CA ALA A 304 17.55 -5.36 0.89
C ALA A 304 16.44 -5.35 1.96
N VAL A 305 16.32 -4.25 2.68
CA VAL A 305 15.44 -4.05 3.81
C VAL A 305 14.65 -2.76 3.62
N CYS A 306 13.33 -2.82 3.78
CA CYS A 306 12.50 -1.62 3.89
C CYS A 306 11.48 -1.76 5.03
N ARG A 307 10.47 -0.89 5.09
CA ARG A 307 9.43 -0.97 6.14
C ARG A 307 8.66 -2.29 6.08
N SER A 308 8.20 -2.70 4.90
CA SER A 308 7.25 -3.81 4.72
C SER A 308 7.63 -4.84 3.65
N GLY A 309 8.83 -4.76 3.08
CA GLY A 309 9.34 -5.69 2.07
C GLY A 309 9.07 -5.28 0.61
N VAL A 310 8.20 -4.31 0.32
CA VAL A 310 7.85 -3.94 -1.07
C VAL A 310 8.96 -3.09 -1.71
N ARG A 311 9.31 -1.93 -1.12
CA ARG A 311 10.43 -1.08 -1.61
C ARG A 311 11.75 -1.86 -1.73
N SER A 312 12.02 -2.79 -0.81
CA SER A 312 13.24 -3.59 -0.83
C SER A 312 13.21 -4.70 -1.88
N THR A 313 12.03 -5.21 -2.27
CA THR A 313 11.89 -6.07 -3.46
C THR A 313 12.28 -5.30 -4.72
N THR A 314 11.80 -4.05 -4.85
CA THR A 314 12.20 -3.15 -5.93
C THR A 314 13.70 -2.90 -5.94
N ALA A 315 14.27 -2.54 -4.79
CA ALA A 315 15.72 -2.33 -4.67
C ALA A 315 16.52 -3.58 -5.05
N ALA A 316 16.09 -4.76 -4.61
CA ALA A 316 16.75 -6.01 -4.92
C ALA A 316 16.75 -6.32 -6.41
N ALA A 317 15.63 -6.09 -7.10
CA ALA A 317 15.53 -6.27 -8.54
C ALA A 317 16.36 -5.22 -9.32
N MET A 318 16.43 -3.96 -8.85
CA MET A 318 17.31 -2.94 -9.43
C MET A 318 18.78 -3.37 -9.33
N LEU A 319 19.22 -3.86 -8.16
CA LEU A 319 20.59 -4.34 -7.97
C LEU A 319 20.88 -5.57 -8.85
N TYR A 320 19.92 -6.48 -9.00
CA TYR A 320 20.07 -7.60 -9.92
C TYR A 320 20.32 -7.13 -11.36
N GLY A 321 19.56 -6.13 -11.84
CA GLY A 321 19.77 -5.49 -13.14
C GLY A 321 21.12 -4.78 -13.31
N LEU A 322 21.75 -4.36 -12.21
CA LEU A 322 23.10 -3.77 -12.16
C LEU A 322 24.22 -4.83 -12.02
N GLY A 323 23.87 -6.12 -12.09
CA GLY A 323 24.82 -7.23 -12.08
C GLY A 323 25.20 -7.73 -10.68
N PHE A 324 24.44 -7.37 -9.64
CA PHE A 324 24.57 -8.03 -8.33
C PHE A 324 23.79 -9.35 -8.35
N GLU A 325 24.49 -10.48 -8.33
CA GLU A 325 23.84 -11.79 -8.53
C GLU A 325 23.19 -12.37 -7.26
N ARG A 326 23.67 -11.96 -6.07
CA ARG A 326 23.29 -12.53 -4.78
C ARG A 326 22.47 -11.56 -3.94
N VAL A 327 21.36 -11.09 -4.50
CA VAL A 327 20.47 -10.12 -3.85
C VAL A 327 19.17 -10.77 -3.42
N TYR A 328 18.75 -10.47 -2.21
CA TYR A 328 17.56 -11.02 -1.56
C TYR A 328 16.72 -9.89 -0.97
N ASN A 329 15.42 -10.13 -0.81
CA ASN A 329 14.54 -9.24 -0.08
C ASN A 329 14.27 -9.78 1.33
N LEU A 330 14.30 -8.91 2.35
CA LEU A 330 13.69 -9.23 3.64
C LEU A 330 12.17 -9.16 3.50
N LYS A 331 11.52 -10.32 3.51
CA LYS A 331 10.07 -10.47 3.44
C LYS A 331 9.42 -9.76 4.63
N ASP A 332 8.33 -9.03 4.36
CA ASP A 332 7.56 -8.25 5.35
C ASP A 332 8.35 -7.13 6.08
N GLY A 333 9.63 -6.94 5.75
CA GLY A 333 10.47 -5.81 6.14
C GLY A 333 10.69 -5.64 7.66
N MET A 334 11.01 -4.41 8.05
CA MET A 334 11.25 -4.03 9.45
C MET A 334 10.02 -4.16 10.34
N VAL A 335 8.82 -4.15 9.77
CA VAL A 335 7.57 -4.42 10.50
C VAL A 335 7.59 -5.83 11.09
N ASP A 336 7.81 -6.86 10.27
CA ASP A 336 7.88 -8.25 10.76
C ASP A 336 9.12 -8.51 11.63
N TRP A 337 10.26 -7.86 11.32
CA TRP A 337 11.45 -7.90 12.17
C TRP A 337 11.17 -7.42 13.60
N ASN A 338 10.43 -6.31 13.75
CA ASN A 338 10.04 -5.76 15.05
C ASN A 338 8.95 -6.61 15.72
N ASP A 339 7.96 -7.11 14.97
CA ASP A 339 6.91 -7.98 15.51
C ASP A 339 7.52 -9.25 16.15
N ARG A 340 8.61 -9.77 15.56
CA ARG A 340 9.39 -10.91 16.07
C ARG A 340 10.39 -10.54 17.18
N LYS A 341 10.51 -9.25 17.53
CA LYS A 341 11.42 -8.75 18.57
C LYS A 341 12.89 -9.07 18.30
N LEU A 342 13.30 -9.06 17.04
CA LEU A 342 14.70 -9.27 16.65
C LEU A 342 15.54 -8.01 16.94
N PRO A 343 16.89 -8.13 17.04
CA PRO A 343 17.75 -7.01 17.44
C PRO A 343 17.66 -5.80 16.50
N VAL A 344 17.60 -4.60 17.08
CA VAL A 344 17.59 -3.30 16.36
C VAL A 344 18.51 -2.28 17.04
N GLU A 345 19.04 -1.34 16.25
CA GLU A 345 19.70 -0.11 16.70
C GLU A 345 18.73 1.08 16.51
N ARG A 346 18.85 2.12 17.35
CA ARG A 346 18.00 3.31 17.34
C ARG A 346 18.81 4.58 17.40
#